data_AF-A0A2X4XBM4-F1
#
_entry.id   AF-A0A2X4XBM4-F1
#
_cell.length_a   1.000
_cell.length_b   1.000
_cell.length_c   1.000
_cell.angle_alpha   90.00
_cell.angle_beta   90.00
_cell.angle_gamma   90.00
#
_symmetry.space_group_name_H-M   'P 1'
#
loop_
_entity.id
_entity.type
_entity.pdbx_description
1 polymer ?
#
loop_
_entity_poly.entity_id
_entity_poly.type
_entity_poly.pdbx_seq_one_letter_code
_entity_poly.pdbx_strand_id
1 'polypeptide(L)'
;MNGLSFETGYVYHSGPFLSKVFRGICNTLILREDGLSNYIPHNVSLSKGIIRALFGLSYRDQVWGEEKWIHMIEVERPVDLPQRVRHKAREYSFGNLLHHTSTETKNLLKKTFLLDVLDLNKNKKTCIILTQPVDDDKYCSTELKMELYNIIAKKFLDRDYLVYLKQHPKEKAYSIPGTLSFPSNFPIELLPYICPHPFDSCVALCSTSLSIKNVKIADREIQCIPLKLFTPYHSEKWLDIVKKIGIE
;
A
#
# COMPACT_ATOMS: atom_id res chain seq x y z
N MET A 1 -26.03 -33.30 2.31
CA MET A 1 -26.36 -31.98 1.75
C MET A 1 -25.37 -31.71 0.64
N ASN A 2 -25.81 -31.61 -0.62
CA ASN A 2 -24.96 -31.13 -1.70
C ASN A 2 -24.79 -29.62 -1.49
N GLY A 3 -23.87 -29.27 -0.59
CA GLY A 3 -23.57 -27.89 -0.24
C GLY A 3 -22.94 -27.17 -1.44
N LEU A 4 -23.20 -25.88 -1.55
CA LEU A 4 -22.53 -24.99 -2.48
C LEU A 4 -21.01 -25.22 -2.40
N SER A 5 -20.44 -25.77 -3.48
CA SER A 5 -19.00 -25.89 -3.65
C SER A 5 -18.56 -24.92 -4.74
N PHE A 6 -17.62 -24.06 -4.41
CA PHE A 6 -16.97 -23.15 -5.33
C PHE A 6 -15.69 -23.80 -5.85
N GLU A 7 -15.39 -23.61 -7.13
CA GLU A 7 -14.18 -24.18 -7.73
C GLU A 7 -12.92 -23.60 -7.08
N THR A 8 -12.87 -22.26 -6.94
CA THR A 8 -11.73 -21.54 -6.41
C THR A 8 -12.17 -20.46 -5.43
N GLY A 9 -11.50 -20.37 -4.28
CA GLY A 9 -11.61 -19.27 -3.32
C GLY A 9 -10.28 -18.55 -3.15
N TYR A 10 -10.35 -17.24 -2.92
CA TYR A 10 -9.19 -16.38 -2.69
C TYR A 10 -9.24 -15.85 -1.25
N VAL A 11 -8.13 -15.97 -0.53
CA VAL A 11 -7.96 -15.47 0.84
C VAL A 11 -6.68 -14.64 0.93
N TYR A 12 -6.63 -13.66 1.82
CA TYR A 12 -5.43 -12.83 2.04
C TYR A 12 -4.64 -13.24 3.29
N HIS A 13 -5.31 -13.96 4.20
CA HIS A 13 -4.72 -14.56 5.39
C HIS A 13 -5.28 -15.95 5.63
N SER A 14 -4.44 -16.89 6.07
CA SER A 14 -4.89 -18.23 6.47
C SER A 14 -5.24 -18.36 7.96
N GLY A 15 -4.88 -17.37 8.78
CA GLY A 15 -5.14 -17.35 10.23
C GLY A 15 -6.61 -17.19 10.65
N PRO A 16 -7.37 -16.21 10.12
CA PRO A 16 -8.74 -15.90 10.54
C PRO A 16 -9.72 -17.08 10.41
N PHE A 17 -10.76 -17.10 11.24
CA PHE A 17 -11.80 -18.14 11.18
C PHE A 17 -12.49 -18.20 9.83
N LEU A 18 -12.78 -17.04 9.22
CA LEU A 18 -13.46 -16.96 7.93
C LEU A 18 -12.70 -17.72 6.83
N SER A 19 -11.36 -17.59 6.77
CA SER A 19 -10.53 -18.33 5.82
C SER A 19 -10.64 -19.85 5.97
N LYS A 20 -10.91 -20.33 7.19
CA LYS A 20 -11.13 -21.75 7.48
C LYS A 20 -12.52 -22.22 7.09
N VAL A 21 -13.52 -21.32 7.04
CA VAL A 21 -14.85 -21.64 6.48
C VAL A 21 -14.72 -21.92 4.99
N PHE A 22 -13.94 -21.10 4.27
CA PHE A 22 -13.69 -21.29 2.84
C PHE A 22 -13.10 -22.67 2.52
N ARG A 23 -12.32 -23.28 3.43
CA ARG A 23 -11.80 -24.65 3.27
C ARG A 23 -12.90 -25.70 3.05
N GLY A 24 -14.06 -25.52 3.66
CA GLY A 24 -15.16 -26.49 3.58
C GLY A 24 -16.06 -26.32 2.36
N ILE A 25 -15.91 -25.20 1.63
CA ILE A 25 -16.82 -24.81 0.54
C ILE A 25 -16.08 -24.51 -0.78
N CYS A 26 -14.75 -24.58 -0.81
CA CYS A 26 -13.95 -24.37 -2.01
C CYS A 26 -13.09 -25.60 -2.32
N ASN A 27 -13.04 -26.01 -3.60
CA ASN A 27 -12.17 -27.09 -4.04
C ASN A 27 -10.69 -26.66 -4.04
N THR A 28 -10.42 -25.45 -4.53
CA THR A 28 -9.09 -24.83 -4.55
C THR A 28 -9.09 -23.56 -3.72
N LEU A 29 -8.04 -23.37 -2.92
CA LEU A 29 -7.83 -22.14 -2.17
C LEU A 29 -6.46 -21.53 -2.47
N ILE A 30 -6.52 -20.27 -2.87
CA ILE A 30 -5.37 -19.47 -3.26
C ILE A 30 -5.19 -18.37 -2.22
N LEU A 31 -4.01 -18.32 -1.61
CA LEU A 31 -3.62 -17.21 -0.76
C LEU A 31 -3.03 -16.10 -1.64
N ARG A 32 -3.62 -14.91 -1.60
CA ARG A 32 -3.09 -13.72 -2.27
C ARG A 32 -2.30 -12.85 -1.31
N GLU A 33 -1.35 -12.12 -1.87
CA GLU A 33 -0.56 -11.14 -1.13
C GLU A 33 -1.44 -10.08 -0.45
N ASP A 34 -1.28 -9.95 0.86
CA ASP A 34 -1.82 -8.85 1.67
C ASP A 34 -0.73 -7.79 1.95
N GLY A 35 0.55 -8.18 1.82
CA GLY A 35 1.71 -7.30 1.91
C GLY A 35 2.88 -7.98 2.61
N LEU A 36 3.65 -7.21 3.38
CA LEU A 36 4.85 -7.69 4.09
C LEU A 36 4.59 -8.92 4.98
N SER A 37 3.36 -9.08 5.46
CA SER A 37 2.95 -10.19 6.32
C SER A 37 3.15 -11.56 5.66
N ASN A 38 3.09 -11.67 4.32
CA ASN A 38 3.33 -12.93 3.61
C ASN A 38 4.81 -13.35 3.63
N TYR A 39 5.73 -12.40 3.80
CA TYR A 39 7.18 -12.62 3.68
C TYR A 39 7.88 -12.86 5.02
N ILE A 40 7.22 -12.55 6.13
CA ILE A 40 7.80 -12.66 7.47
C ILE A 40 7.17 -13.80 8.27
N PRO A 41 7.95 -14.48 9.15
CA PRO A 41 7.39 -15.36 10.15
C PRO A 41 6.64 -14.59 11.25
N HIS A 42 5.54 -15.17 11.73
CA HIS A 42 4.70 -14.65 12.79
C HIS A 42 4.85 -15.51 14.04
N ASN A 43 5.08 -14.88 15.18
CA ASN A 43 5.18 -15.60 16.46
C ASN A 43 3.86 -16.31 16.78
N VAL A 44 3.96 -17.55 17.28
CA VAL A 44 2.80 -18.29 17.76
C VAL A 44 2.80 -18.37 19.28
N SER A 45 1.60 -18.35 19.88
CA SER A 45 1.45 -18.61 21.31
C SER A 45 1.91 -20.02 21.66
N LEU A 46 2.36 -20.23 22.91
CA LEU A 46 2.87 -21.52 23.37
C LEU A 46 1.88 -22.68 23.14
N SER A 47 0.61 -22.48 23.48
CA SER A 47 -0.45 -23.48 23.29
C SER A 47 -0.63 -23.86 21.82
N LYS A 48 -0.62 -22.86 20.92
CA LYS A 48 -0.67 -23.08 19.47
C LYS A 48 0.60 -23.76 18.97
N GLY A 49 1.77 -23.40 19.51
CA GLY A 49 3.07 -23.98 19.18
C GLY A 49 3.13 -25.47 19.44
N ILE A 50 2.58 -25.93 20.57
CA ILE A 50 2.49 -27.36 20.91
C ILE A 50 1.64 -28.10 19.87
N ILE A 51 0.45 -27.59 19.56
CA ILE A 51 -0.44 -28.20 18.56
C ILE A 51 0.29 -28.29 17.21
N ARG A 52 0.98 -27.23 16.80
CA ARG A 52 1.75 -27.22 15.55
C ARG A 52 2.86 -28.24 15.52
N ALA A 53 3.59 -28.41 16.63
CA ALA A 53 4.63 -29.42 16.75
C ALA A 53 4.09 -30.84 16.53
N LEU A 54 2.89 -31.15 17.04
CA LEU A 54 2.22 -32.43 16.81
C LEU A 54 1.90 -32.69 15.33
N PHE A 55 1.76 -31.64 14.52
CA PHE A 55 1.56 -31.72 13.07
C PHE A 55 2.86 -31.56 12.26
N GLY A 56 4.03 -31.60 12.90
CA GLY A 56 5.33 -31.45 12.24
C GLY A 56 5.63 -30.03 11.75
N LEU A 57 4.92 -29.03 12.27
CA LEU A 57 5.13 -27.61 11.96
C LEU A 57 5.99 -26.94 13.03
N SER A 58 6.57 -25.78 12.69
CA SER A 58 7.35 -24.99 13.65
C SER A 58 6.51 -24.59 14.85
N TYR A 59 7.03 -24.85 16.05
CA TYR A 59 6.40 -24.48 17.31
C TYR A 59 6.61 -23.02 17.71
N ARG A 60 7.58 -22.34 17.07
CA ARG A 60 7.98 -20.95 17.40
C ARG A 60 7.26 -19.93 16.56
N ASP A 61 7.02 -20.26 15.29
CA ASP A 61 6.51 -19.33 14.30
C ASP A 61 5.56 -20.02 13.31
N GLN A 62 4.80 -19.17 12.62
CA GLN A 62 3.90 -19.52 11.52
C GLN A 62 4.23 -18.61 10.33
N VAL A 63 4.15 -19.18 9.13
CA VAL A 63 4.17 -18.43 7.89
C VAL A 63 2.84 -18.66 7.17
N TRP A 64 2.29 -17.63 6.52
CA TRP A 64 1.02 -17.76 5.85
C TRP A 64 1.12 -18.72 4.65
N GLY A 65 0.14 -19.61 4.53
CA GLY A 65 0.06 -20.59 3.45
C GLY A 65 0.77 -21.92 3.70
N GLU A 66 1.37 -22.13 4.88
CA GLU A 66 1.93 -23.44 5.26
C GLU A 66 0.85 -24.51 5.46
N GLU A 67 -0.40 -24.08 5.67
CA GLU A 67 -1.51 -24.98 5.86
C GLU A 67 -1.76 -25.84 4.60
N LYS A 68 -2.01 -27.14 4.79
CA LYS A 68 -2.24 -28.09 3.69
C LYS A 68 -3.44 -27.73 2.80
N TRP A 69 -4.42 -27.00 3.33
CA TRP A 69 -5.62 -26.57 2.61
C TRP A 69 -5.41 -25.31 1.75
N ILE A 70 -4.27 -24.63 1.89
CA ILE A 70 -3.83 -23.62 0.93
C ILE A 70 -3.05 -24.33 -0.17
N HIS A 71 -3.57 -24.23 -1.40
CA HIS A 71 -3.05 -24.95 -2.57
C HIS A 71 -1.96 -24.14 -3.28
N MET A 72 -2.14 -22.82 -3.36
CA MET A 72 -1.24 -21.90 -4.06
C MET A 72 -1.13 -20.57 -3.31
N ILE A 73 0.00 -19.89 -3.48
CA ILE A 73 0.27 -18.56 -2.94
C ILE A 73 0.63 -17.64 -4.11
N GLU A 74 -0.22 -16.68 -4.41
CA GLU A 74 -0.04 -15.66 -5.45
C GLU A 74 0.58 -14.39 -4.84
N VAL A 75 1.84 -14.10 -5.20
CA VAL A 75 2.61 -12.95 -4.68
C VAL A 75 3.45 -12.31 -5.78
N GLU A 76 3.83 -11.04 -5.61
CA GLU A 76 4.71 -10.32 -6.52
C GLU A 76 6.12 -10.89 -6.55
N ARG A 77 6.65 -11.33 -5.40
CA ARG A 77 8.03 -11.86 -5.30
C ARG A 77 8.06 -13.26 -4.69
N PRO A 78 7.76 -14.32 -5.46
CA PRO A 78 7.77 -15.71 -4.98
C PRO A 78 9.07 -16.12 -4.28
N VAL A 79 10.20 -15.63 -4.77
CA VAL A 79 11.55 -15.95 -4.24
C VAL A 79 11.77 -15.42 -2.83
N ASP A 80 11.09 -14.36 -2.43
CA ASP A 80 11.23 -13.73 -1.11
C ASP A 80 10.39 -14.44 -0.04
N LEU A 81 9.47 -15.32 -0.44
CA LEU A 81 8.67 -16.07 0.51
C LEU A 81 9.55 -17.00 1.36
N PRO A 82 9.13 -17.27 2.62
CA PRO A 82 9.79 -18.24 3.47
C PRO A 82 9.93 -19.59 2.76
N GLN A 83 11.11 -20.21 2.88
CA GLN A 83 11.46 -21.46 2.17
C GLN A 83 10.39 -22.56 2.35
N ARG A 84 9.76 -22.62 3.53
CA ARG A 84 8.70 -23.58 3.90
C ARG A 84 7.48 -23.54 2.97
N VAL A 85 7.16 -22.39 2.37
CA VAL A 85 5.95 -22.21 1.54
C VAL A 85 6.25 -21.87 0.10
N ARG A 86 7.53 -21.64 -0.25
CA ARG A 86 7.95 -21.23 -1.59
C ARG A 86 7.56 -22.22 -2.70
N HIS A 87 7.45 -23.51 -2.37
CA HIS A 87 6.99 -24.53 -3.32
C HIS A 87 5.53 -24.35 -3.78
N LYS A 88 4.72 -23.55 -3.06
CA LYS A 88 3.34 -23.19 -3.44
C LYS A 88 3.27 -21.85 -4.17
N ALA A 89 4.39 -21.15 -4.30
CA ALA A 89 4.42 -19.78 -4.75
C ALA A 89 4.24 -19.68 -6.27
N ARG A 90 3.41 -18.75 -6.69
CA ARG A 90 3.21 -18.36 -8.08
C ARG A 90 3.36 -16.85 -8.18
N GLU A 91 4.11 -16.41 -9.17
CA GLU A 91 4.22 -14.98 -9.45
C GLU A 91 2.87 -14.44 -9.91
N TYR A 92 2.41 -13.40 -9.23
CA TYR A 92 1.20 -12.67 -9.56
C TYR A 92 1.44 -11.19 -9.28
N SER A 93 1.64 -10.43 -10.36
CA SER A 93 1.88 -8.99 -10.28
C SER A 93 0.58 -8.23 -10.48
N PHE A 94 0.30 -7.30 -9.57
CA PHE A 94 -0.80 -6.35 -9.71
C PHE A 94 -0.67 -5.52 -11.00
N GLY A 95 0.56 -5.15 -11.34
CA GLY A 95 0.86 -4.43 -12.58
C GLY A 95 0.58 -5.24 -13.84
N ASN A 96 0.91 -6.54 -13.83
CA ASN A 96 0.56 -7.42 -14.96
C ASN A 96 -0.96 -7.51 -15.14
N LEU A 97 -1.73 -7.61 -14.05
CA LEU A 97 -3.18 -7.63 -14.15
C LEU A 97 -3.70 -6.33 -14.79
N LEU A 98 -3.24 -5.17 -14.31
CA LEU A 98 -3.71 -3.87 -14.79
C LEU A 98 -3.25 -3.52 -16.21
N HIS A 99 -2.08 -4.03 -16.62
CA HIS A 99 -1.57 -3.83 -17.97
C HIS A 99 -2.46 -4.50 -19.02
N HIS A 100 -3.01 -5.68 -18.71
CA HIS A 100 -3.89 -6.44 -19.60
C HIS A 100 -5.36 -6.07 -19.48
N THR A 101 -5.71 -5.13 -18.60
CA THR A 101 -7.07 -4.65 -18.43
C THR A 101 -7.51 -3.77 -19.61
N SER A 102 -8.72 -3.98 -20.12
CA SER A 102 -9.28 -3.21 -21.22
C SER A 102 -9.50 -1.74 -20.85
N THR A 103 -9.60 -0.88 -21.87
CA THR A 103 -9.87 0.56 -21.70
C THR A 103 -11.20 0.81 -20.99
N GLU A 104 -12.21 0.00 -21.27
CA GLU A 104 -13.54 0.09 -20.65
C GLU A 104 -13.45 -0.15 -19.14
N THR A 105 -12.72 -1.17 -18.71
CA THR A 105 -12.50 -1.44 -17.29
C THR A 105 -11.63 -0.37 -16.64
N LYS A 106 -10.60 0.16 -17.32
CA LYS A 106 -9.81 1.29 -16.80
C LYS A 106 -10.69 2.52 -16.57
N ASN A 107 -11.61 2.83 -17.48
CA ASN A 107 -12.57 3.93 -17.31
C ASN A 107 -13.56 3.64 -16.18
N LEU A 108 -14.04 2.40 -16.04
CA LEU A 108 -14.89 2.01 -14.92
C LEU A 108 -14.17 2.21 -13.58
N LEU A 109 -12.90 1.84 -13.48
CA LEU A 109 -12.08 2.05 -12.28
C LEU A 109 -11.94 3.54 -11.95
N LYS A 110 -11.66 4.40 -12.94
CA LYS A 110 -11.59 5.86 -12.72
C LYS A 110 -12.90 6.40 -12.14
N LYS A 111 -14.03 5.97 -12.72
CA LYS A 111 -15.37 6.33 -12.25
C LYS A 111 -15.66 5.82 -10.84
N THR A 112 -15.33 4.56 -10.55
CA THR A 112 -15.53 3.94 -9.22
C THR A 112 -14.79 4.70 -8.13
N PHE A 113 -13.57 5.18 -8.42
CA PHE A 113 -12.76 5.94 -7.46
C PHE A 113 -12.85 7.47 -7.65
N LEU A 114 -13.83 7.96 -8.40
CA LEU A 114 -14.12 9.39 -8.59
C LEU A 114 -12.94 10.21 -9.15
N LEU A 115 -12.08 9.58 -9.97
CA LEU A 115 -10.94 10.27 -10.58
C LEU A 115 -11.35 11.18 -11.75
N ASP A 116 -12.48 10.90 -12.39
CA ASP A 116 -12.99 11.64 -13.57
C ASP A 116 -13.25 13.13 -13.28
N VAL A 117 -13.33 13.50 -12.00
CA VAL A 117 -13.58 14.87 -11.52
C VAL A 117 -12.30 15.71 -11.47
N LEU A 118 -11.12 15.10 -11.60
CA LEU A 118 -9.85 15.81 -11.56
C LEU A 118 -9.48 16.34 -12.94
N ASP A 119 -9.56 17.67 -13.08
CA ASP A 119 -8.92 18.37 -14.19
C ASP A 119 -7.43 18.52 -13.88
N LEU A 120 -6.62 17.62 -14.44
CA LEU A 120 -5.15 17.75 -14.41
C LEU A 120 -4.78 18.81 -15.46
N ASN A 121 -4.74 20.08 -15.03
CA ASN A 121 -4.42 21.21 -15.89
C ASN A 121 -3.00 21.07 -16.45
N LYS A 122 -2.89 20.80 -17.75
CA LYS A 122 -1.60 20.55 -18.44
C LYS A 122 -0.72 21.79 -18.62
N ASN A 123 -1.20 22.98 -18.26
CA ASN A 123 -0.47 24.23 -18.48
C ASN A 123 0.44 24.64 -17.31
N LYS A 124 0.41 23.89 -16.20
CA LYS A 124 1.30 24.10 -15.05
C LYS A 124 1.97 22.80 -14.66
N LYS A 125 3.16 22.89 -14.05
CA LYS A 125 3.75 21.74 -13.38
C LYS A 125 2.84 21.31 -12.23
N THR A 126 2.70 20.02 -12.03
CA THR A 126 1.77 19.40 -11.09
C THR A 126 2.53 18.63 -10.02
N CYS A 127 2.10 18.76 -8.77
CA CYS A 127 2.64 18.00 -7.65
C CYS A 127 1.50 17.32 -6.89
N ILE A 128 1.64 16.04 -6.57
CA ILE A 128 0.77 15.37 -5.60
C ILE A 128 1.53 15.10 -4.30
N ILE A 129 0.94 15.51 -3.18
CA ILE A 129 1.45 15.25 -1.83
C ILE A 129 0.64 14.10 -1.24
N LEU A 130 1.31 13.01 -0.89
CA LEU A 130 0.72 11.87 -0.20
C LEU A 130 0.88 12.07 1.31
N THR A 131 -0.23 12.18 2.03
CA THR A 131 -0.18 12.31 3.49
C THR A 131 -0.29 10.96 4.18
N GLN A 132 0.05 10.92 5.46
CA GLN A 132 0.14 9.74 6.30
C GLN A 132 -0.36 10.10 7.71
N PRO A 133 -1.11 9.20 8.38
CA PRO A 133 -1.66 9.40 9.72
C PRO A 133 -0.58 9.25 10.82
N VAL A 134 0.57 9.90 10.65
CA VAL A 134 1.74 9.76 11.54
C VAL A 134 1.47 10.23 12.97
N ASP A 135 0.50 11.11 13.16
CA ASP A 135 0.01 11.56 14.46
C ASP A 135 -0.90 10.53 15.13
N ASP A 136 -1.81 9.91 14.38
CA ASP A 136 -2.64 8.80 14.88
C ASP A 136 -1.79 7.58 15.28
N ASP A 137 -0.70 7.34 14.53
CA ASP A 137 0.29 6.31 14.81
C ASP A 137 1.29 6.72 15.91
N LYS A 138 1.14 7.92 16.49
CA LYS A 138 1.95 8.49 17.60
C LYS A 138 3.43 8.71 17.27
N TYR A 139 3.76 8.97 16.00
CA TYR A 139 5.11 9.38 15.61
C TYR A 139 5.38 10.85 15.90
N CYS A 140 4.36 11.71 15.82
CA CYS A 140 4.45 13.14 16.15
C CYS A 140 3.12 13.69 16.65
N SER A 141 3.06 14.97 17.03
CA SER A 141 1.79 15.65 17.28
C SER A 141 1.08 16.03 15.98
N THR A 142 -0.24 16.28 16.05
CA THR A 142 -1.02 16.76 14.90
C THR A 142 -0.50 18.12 14.41
N GLU A 143 -0.08 19.01 15.32
CA GLU A 143 0.47 20.33 14.97
C GLU A 143 1.75 20.18 14.14
N LEU A 144 2.68 19.31 14.57
CA LEU A 144 3.90 19.04 13.83
C LEU A 144 3.61 18.41 12.46
N LYS A 145 2.68 17.44 12.39
CA LYS A 145 2.24 16.86 11.11
C LYS A 145 1.75 17.95 10.14
N MET A 146 0.87 18.83 10.63
CA MET A 146 0.31 19.92 9.83
C MET A 146 1.40 20.90 9.39
N GLU A 147 2.34 21.24 10.26
CA GLU A 147 3.48 22.11 9.91
C GLU A 147 4.34 21.50 8.80
N LEU A 148 4.66 20.20 8.89
CA LEU A 148 5.47 19.50 7.88
C LEU A 148 4.79 19.55 6.50
N TYR A 149 3.51 19.21 6.39
CA TYR A 149 2.82 19.23 5.10
C TYR A 149 2.60 20.66 4.57
N ASN A 150 2.38 21.65 5.45
CA ASN A 150 2.32 23.05 5.04
C ASN A 150 3.65 23.51 4.42
N ILE A 151 4.78 23.16 5.02
CA ILE A 151 6.11 23.50 4.47
C ILE A 151 6.32 22.82 3.12
N ILE A 152 5.95 21.54 2.99
CA ILE A 152 6.08 20.80 1.72
C ILE A 152 5.24 21.49 0.64
N ALA A 153 3.95 21.72 0.89
CA ALA A 153 3.05 22.37 -0.06
C ALA A 153 3.56 23.76 -0.47
N LYS A 154 3.96 24.59 0.51
CA LYS A 154 4.48 25.93 0.26
C LYS A 154 5.68 25.92 -0.69
N LYS A 155 6.63 24.98 -0.54
CA LYS A 155 7.80 24.91 -1.41
C LYS A 155 7.45 24.67 -2.89
N PHE A 156 6.38 23.91 -3.17
CA PHE A 156 5.87 23.70 -4.53
C PHE A 156 5.03 24.89 -5.02
N LEU A 157 4.14 25.42 -4.18
CA LEU A 157 3.31 26.58 -4.51
C LEU A 157 4.15 27.82 -4.82
N ASP A 158 5.22 28.08 -4.05
CA ASP A 158 6.15 29.19 -4.28
C ASP A 158 6.92 29.06 -5.62
N ARG A 159 6.85 27.90 -6.29
CA ARG A 159 7.40 27.62 -7.63
C ARG A 159 6.33 27.51 -8.72
N ASP A 160 5.12 27.98 -8.44
CA ASP A 160 3.95 27.96 -9.35
C ASP A 160 3.49 26.56 -9.78
N TYR A 161 3.72 25.54 -8.95
CA TYR A 161 3.12 24.22 -9.16
C TYR A 161 1.63 24.23 -8.79
N LEU A 162 0.83 23.46 -9.54
CA LEU A 162 -0.50 23.04 -9.13
C LEU A 162 -0.37 21.86 -8.14
N VAL A 163 -0.72 22.09 -6.89
CA VAL A 163 -0.48 21.12 -5.81
C VAL A 163 -1.77 20.41 -5.42
N TYR A 164 -1.77 19.08 -5.49
CA TYR A 164 -2.84 18.20 -5.04
C TYR A 164 -2.47 17.55 -3.71
N LEU A 165 -3.40 17.52 -2.77
CA LEU A 165 -3.26 16.87 -1.47
C LEU A 165 -4.08 15.57 -1.46
N LYS A 166 -3.40 14.43 -1.43
CA LYS A 166 -4.03 13.11 -1.33
C LYS A 166 -3.94 12.60 0.10
N GLN A 167 -5.05 12.72 0.81
CA GLN A 167 -5.12 12.32 2.21
C GLN A 167 -5.16 10.80 2.38
N HIS A 168 -4.54 10.29 3.45
CA HIS A 168 -4.68 8.88 3.78
C HIS A 168 -6.12 8.58 4.23
N PRO A 169 -6.75 7.46 3.83
CA PRO A 169 -8.16 7.15 4.15
C PRO A 169 -8.52 7.14 5.64
N LYS A 170 -7.52 6.92 6.52
CA LYS A 170 -7.70 6.93 7.98
C LYS A 170 -7.65 8.33 8.59
N GLU A 171 -7.06 9.30 7.90
CA GLU A 171 -6.95 10.66 8.42
C GLU A 171 -8.31 11.36 8.38
N LYS A 172 -8.58 12.18 9.39
CA LYS A 172 -9.68 13.15 9.33
C LYS A 172 -9.39 14.15 8.21
N ALA A 173 -10.42 14.52 7.46
CA ALA A 173 -10.26 15.47 6.37
C ALA A 173 -9.77 16.84 6.88
N TYR A 174 -8.74 17.37 6.25
CA TYR A 174 -8.24 18.75 6.46
C TYR A 174 -7.90 19.41 5.12
N SER A 175 -7.50 20.67 5.13
CA SER A 175 -7.02 21.36 3.92
C SER A 175 -5.72 22.09 4.21
N ILE A 176 -4.92 22.27 3.17
CA ILE A 176 -3.73 23.12 3.18
C ILE A 176 -3.99 24.29 2.22
N PRO A 177 -3.82 25.55 2.65
CA PRO A 177 -4.06 26.70 1.79
C PRO A 177 -3.32 26.61 0.45
N GLY A 178 -4.01 26.90 -0.64
CA GLY A 178 -3.46 26.86 -2.00
C GLY A 178 -3.40 25.47 -2.65
N THR A 179 -3.80 24.40 -1.96
CA THR A 179 -3.82 23.04 -2.53
C THR A 179 -5.21 22.63 -3.01
N LEU A 180 -5.25 21.72 -3.99
CA LEU A 180 -6.45 21.03 -4.46
C LEU A 180 -6.60 19.68 -3.75
N SER A 181 -7.83 19.27 -3.42
CA SER A 181 -8.07 17.96 -2.83
C SER A 181 -8.00 16.86 -3.89
N PHE A 182 -7.35 15.74 -3.56
CA PHE A 182 -7.40 14.50 -4.33
C PHE A 182 -8.23 13.47 -3.55
N PRO A 183 -9.07 12.64 -4.22
CA PRO A 183 -9.92 11.66 -3.52
C PRO A 183 -9.12 10.77 -2.57
N SER A 184 -9.42 10.84 -1.26
CA SER A 184 -8.67 10.13 -0.22
C SER A 184 -8.74 8.61 -0.39
N ASN A 185 -9.90 8.10 -0.79
CA ASN A 185 -10.14 6.67 -1.02
C ASN A 185 -9.57 6.14 -2.33
N PHE A 186 -8.96 6.98 -3.17
CA PHE A 186 -8.32 6.51 -4.39
C PHE A 186 -7.02 5.75 -4.05
N PRO A 187 -6.87 4.49 -4.50
CA PRO A 187 -5.63 3.73 -4.31
C PRO A 187 -4.55 4.32 -5.22
N ILE A 188 -3.52 4.96 -4.65
CA ILE A 188 -2.56 5.74 -5.45
C ILE A 188 -1.72 4.84 -6.37
N GLU A 189 -1.54 3.59 -5.96
CA GLU A 189 -0.87 2.52 -6.70
C GLU A 189 -1.55 2.20 -8.04
N LEU A 190 -2.86 2.48 -8.14
CA LEU A 190 -3.62 2.28 -9.38
C LEU A 190 -3.36 3.40 -10.40
N LEU A 191 -3.01 4.59 -9.94
CA LEU A 191 -2.94 5.81 -10.77
C LEU A 191 -2.10 5.62 -12.05
N PRO A 192 -0.88 5.08 -11.99
CA PRO A 192 -0.01 5.01 -13.17
C PRO A 192 -0.54 4.11 -14.28
N TYR A 193 -1.41 3.16 -13.94
CA TYR A 193 -1.96 2.19 -14.90
C TYR A 193 -3.20 2.72 -15.62
N ILE A 194 -3.90 3.67 -15.02
CA ILE A 194 -5.13 4.26 -15.56
C ILE A 194 -4.91 5.67 -16.10
N CYS A 195 -3.86 6.35 -15.64
CA CYS A 195 -3.44 7.68 -16.08
C CYS A 195 -1.91 7.69 -16.25
N PRO A 196 -1.38 7.40 -17.45
CA PRO A 196 0.06 7.47 -17.70
C PRO A 196 0.55 8.92 -17.59
N HIS A 197 1.63 9.14 -16.83
CA HIS A 197 2.22 10.45 -16.51
C HIS A 197 1.23 11.46 -15.88
N PRO A 198 0.67 11.17 -14.71
CA PRO A 198 -0.36 12.00 -14.11
C PRO A 198 0.20 13.24 -13.41
N PHE A 199 1.46 13.20 -12.96
CA PHE A 199 2.10 14.25 -12.17
C PHE A 199 3.57 14.44 -12.52
N ASP A 200 4.05 15.69 -12.49
CA ASP A 200 5.48 16.00 -12.62
C ASP A 200 6.24 15.63 -11.34
N SER A 201 5.61 15.76 -10.17
CA SER A 201 6.20 15.43 -8.88
C SER A 201 5.23 14.73 -7.93
N CYS A 202 5.75 13.76 -7.17
CA CYS A 202 5.04 13.09 -6.09
C CYS A 202 5.89 13.13 -4.82
N VAL A 203 5.32 13.60 -3.71
CA VAL A 203 6.06 13.79 -2.46
C VAL A 203 5.33 13.14 -1.29
N ALA A 204 6.07 12.45 -0.43
CA ALA A 204 5.56 11.89 0.82
C ALA A 204 6.59 12.04 1.95
N LEU A 205 6.14 11.98 3.21
CA LEU A 205 7.07 11.95 4.34
C LEU A 205 7.96 10.71 4.28
N CYS A 206 7.37 9.51 4.29
CA CYS A 206 8.04 8.25 3.99
C CYS A 206 6.99 7.18 3.64
N SER A 207 6.67 7.02 2.36
CA SER A 207 5.57 6.16 1.89
C SER A 207 6.06 4.95 1.11
N THR A 208 5.51 3.78 1.42
CA THR A 208 5.75 2.54 0.67
C THR A 208 5.23 2.64 -0.77
N SER A 209 4.20 3.46 -1.04
CA SER A 209 3.68 3.68 -2.39
C SER A 209 4.73 4.29 -3.33
N LEU A 210 5.69 5.07 -2.81
CA LEU A 210 6.83 5.59 -3.58
C LEU A 210 8.00 4.61 -3.68
N SER A 211 7.90 3.44 -3.05
CA SER A 211 8.94 2.42 -3.05
C SER A 211 8.61 1.26 -4.00
N ILE A 212 7.48 1.33 -4.71
CA ILE A 212 7.06 0.32 -5.69
C ILE A 212 7.95 0.49 -6.94
N LYS A 213 8.99 -0.33 -7.03
CA LYS A 213 10.11 -0.16 -8.00
C LYS A 213 9.71 -0.19 -9.47
N ASN A 214 8.55 -0.75 -9.81
CA ASN A 214 8.23 -1.06 -11.20
C ASN A 214 7.33 -0.02 -11.87
N VAL A 215 6.72 0.89 -11.11
CA VAL A 215 5.73 1.83 -11.65
C VAL A 215 5.79 3.15 -10.88
N LYS A 216 5.94 4.25 -11.62
CA LYS A 216 6.07 5.60 -11.05
C LYS A 216 4.74 6.34 -11.04
N ILE A 217 4.46 7.00 -9.92
CA ILE A 217 3.31 7.90 -9.75
C ILE A 217 3.57 9.26 -10.39
N ALA A 218 4.84 9.68 -10.45
CA ALA A 218 5.26 10.92 -11.08
C ALA A 218 6.62 10.78 -11.73
N ASP A 219 6.98 11.73 -12.60
CA ASP A 219 8.30 11.77 -13.21
C ASP A 219 9.41 11.90 -12.14
N ARG A 220 9.13 12.68 -11.09
CA ARG A 220 9.97 12.83 -9.90
C ARG A 220 9.25 12.38 -8.63
N GLU A 221 9.84 11.45 -7.89
CA GLU A 221 9.32 10.97 -6.60
C GLU A 221 10.27 11.37 -5.46
N ILE A 222 9.74 11.99 -4.41
CA ILE A 222 10.51 12.52 -3.29
C ILE A 222 10.01 11.91 -1.99
N GLN A 223 10.89 11.16 -1.31
CA GLN A 223 10.70 10.79 0.09
C GLN A 223 11.42 11.81 0.96
N CYS A 224 10.66 12.59 1.72
CA CYS A 224 11.19 13.67 2.54
C CYS A 224 12.12 13.16 3.64
N ILE A 225 11.69 12.11 4.34
CA ILE A 225 12.36 11.59 5.52
C ILE A 225 12.94 10.22 5.15
N PRO A 226 14.27 10.01 5.26
CA PRO A 226 14.87 8.71 5.07
C PRO A 226 14.26 7.68 6.04
N LEU A 227 13.99 6.46 5.57
CA LEU A 227 13.37 5.39 6.37
C LEU A 227 14.03 5.19 7.74
N LYS A 228 15.37 5.27 7.81
CA LYS A 228 16.14 5.15 9.06
C LYS A 228 15.86 6.24 10.11
N LEU A 229 15.31 7.38 9.68
CA LEU A 229 14.94 8.52 10.52
C LEU A 229 13.41 8.63 10.69
N PHE A 230 12.63 7.78 10.01
CA PHE A 230 11.18 7.78 10.07
C PHE A 230 10.70 6.97 11.28
N THR A 231 10.95 7.51 12.47
CA THR A 231 10.60 6.91 13.77
C THR A 231 10.17 8.00 14.76
N PRO A 232 9.35 7.70 15.79
CA PRO A 232 8.95 8.69 16.79
C PRO A 232 10.14 9.37 17.49
N TYR A 233 11.23 8.63 17.73
CA TYR A 233 12.46 9.09 18.40
C TYR A 233 13.28 10.13 17.63
N HIS A 234 12.94 10.38 16.36
CA HIS A 234 13.63 11.30 15.47
C HIS A 234 12.70 12.38 14.93
N SER A 235 11.47 12.44 15.42
CA SER A 235 10.43 13.36 14.94
C SER A 235 10.83 14.82 15.10
N GLU A 236 11.65 15.14 16.09
CA GLU A 236 12.22 16.46 16.33
C GLU A 236 13.12 16.95 15.19
N LYS A 237 13.73 16.03 14.43
CA LYS A 237 14.60 16.35 13.28
C LYS A 237 13.83 16.49 11.97
N TRP A 238 12.57 16.05 11.92
CA TRP A 238 11.81 15.99 10.68
C TRP A 238 11.60 17.37 10.06
N LEU A 239 11.39 18.39 10.90
CA LEU A 239 11.18 19.76 10.44
C LEU A 239 12.40 20.29 9.68
N ASP A 240 13.60 20.09 10.23
CA ASP A 240 14.85 20.50 9.60
C ASP A 240 15.13 19.73 8.31
N ILE A 241 14.82 18.44 8.30
CA ILE A 241 14.94 17.60 7.10
C ILE A 241 14.02 18.13 6.01
N VAL A 242 12.73 18.32 6.32
CA VAL A 242 11.73 18.81 5.36
C VAL A 242 12.10 20.20 4.83
N LYS A 243 12.58 21.11 5.69
CA LYS A 243 13.04 22.45 5.28
C LYS A 243 14.20 22.39 4.28
N LYS A 244 15.08 21.39 4.39
CA LYS A 244 16.25 21.22 3.51
C LYS A 244 15.96 20.51 2.19
N ILE A 245 14.73 20.00 1.98
CA ILE A 245 14.37 19.36 0.72
C ILE A 245 14.46 20.38 -0.41
N GLY A 246 15.29 20.04 -1.40
CA GLY A 246 15.40 20.75 -2.67
C GLY A 246 14.27 20.35 -3.60
N ILE A 247 13.59 21.37 -4.14
CA ILE A 247 12.68 21.23 -5.28
C ILE A 247 13.35 21.96 -6.44
N GLU A 248 13.60 21.22 -7.50
CA GLU A 248 14.16 21.69 -8.77
C GLU A 248 13.08 21.54 -9.85
#